data_AF-A0A951TUM6-F1
#
_entry.id   AF-A0A951TUM6-F1
#
_cell.length_a   1.000
_cell.length_b   1.000
_cell.length_c   1.000
_cell.angle_alpha   90.00
_cell.angle_beta   90.00
_cell.angle_gamma   90.00
#
_symmetry.space_group_name_H-M   'P 1'
#
loop_
_entity.id
_entity.type
_entity.pdbx_description
1 polymer ?
#
loop_
_entity_poly.entity_id
_entity_poly.type
_entity_poly.pdbx_seq_one_letter_code
_entity_poly.pdbx_strand_id
1 'polypeptide(L)'
;MIGRRGKERWAREAVHGPVDARLTGLVFLLLGFGLVMVYSASSVLSMIQFGTSTAFFTGQATKAVLGVLAMLLVARIDYRIWRPLAKPLVWVSIGLLLLLAFPVAPSLTPEVNGARRWVALPGFSFQPLELAKLALVLWLAVTLSRKSEKLDRFSEGVAPLMALPLAMAGLLLFQPDFKGAGLLVLLAWLMLFLGGVKARYLAGMAAVGIPATLAVLVLEPYRLRRLAAWFDRGEDLSGISYQINQSLISLGSGGWFGVGLGSSKQKFAFLPAAHNDFIFSIIGEELGVLGTLFVLAAFLWFGWIGYRIARRAPDAFGFLLASGITTLVLIAALVNIGVATAVLPTTGLTLPFISYGGTSLVIQLVAVGILMSVSRDAVEEPPGRWAARASGAPQRR
;
A
#
# COMPACT_ATOMS: atom_id res chain seq x y z
N MET A 1 -6.11 -12.53 -40.67
CA MET A 1 -4.64 -12.73 -40.61
C MET A 1 -3.97 -11.41 -40.24
N ILE A 2 -3.86 -11.11 -38.94
CA ILE A 2 -3.14 -9.93 -38.44
C ILE A 2 -1.67 -10.35 -38.30
N GLY A 3 -0.82 -9.86 -39.20
CA GLY A 3 0.51 -10.39 -39.47
C GLY A 3 1.46 -10.34 -38.27
N ARG A 4 2.21 -11.44 -38.11
CA ARG A 4 3.41 -11.58 -37.25
C ARG A 4 4.37 -10.38 -37.32
N ARG A 5 4.41 -9.65 -38.44
CA ARG A 5 5.25 -8.45 -38.64
C ARG A 5 4.94 -7.29 -37.69
N GLY A 6 3.72 -7.23 -37.13
CA GLY A 6 3.35 -6.21 -36.14
C GLY A 6 3.90 -6.46 -34.74
N LYS A 7 4.30 -7.68 -34.38
CA LYS A 7 4.90 -7.99 -33.07
C LYS A 7 6.42 -7.80 -33.05
N GLU A 8 7.08 -8.03 -34.19
CA GLU A 8 8.54 -7.99 -34.30
C GLU A 8 9.11 -6.57 -34.33
N ARG A 9 8.31 -5.57 -34.74
CA ARG A 9 8.75 -4.16 -34.79
C ARG A 9 8.81 -3.47 -33.42
N TRP A 10 8.10 -3.98 -32.41
CA TRP A 10 8.04 -3.39 -31.06
C TRP A 10 9.15 -3.93 -30.15
N ALA A 11 9.72 -5.09 -30.50
CA ALA A 11 10.75 -5.75 -29.71
C ALA A 11 12.18 -5.26 -30.01
N ARG A 12 12.38 -4.46 -31.07
CA ARG A 12 13.72 -4.16 -31.61
C ARG A 12 14.29 -2.78 -31.31
N GLU A 13 13.55 -1.87 -30.69
CA GLU A 13 14.07 -0.53 -30.33
C GLU A 13 13.56 -0.09 -28.96
N ALA A 14 13.68 -0.94 -27.94
CA ALA A 14 13.61 -0.46 -26.55
C ALA A 14 15.05 -0.21 -26.10
N VAL A 15 15.56 1.01 -26.31
CA VAL A 15 16.81 1.43 -25.67
C VAL A 15 16.49 1.64 -24.20
N HIS A 16 16.69 0.60 -23.41
CA HIS A 16 16.46 0.64 -21.97
C HIS A 16 17.42 1.64 -21.33
N GLY A 17 16.89 2.73 -20.76
CA GLY A 17 17.67 3.67 -19.97
C GLY A 17 18.16 3.05 -18.65
N PRO A 18 19.01 3.75 -17.88
CA PRO A 18 19.29 3.34 -16.51
C PRO A 18 18.05 3.51 -15.64
N VAL A 19 17.91 2.65 -14.62
CA VAL A 19 16.88 2.82 -13.59
C VAL A 19 17.15 4.09 -12.76
N ASP A 20 16.12 4.79 -12.30
CA ASP A 20 16.29 5.98 -11.46
C ASP A 20 16.96 5.61 -10.13
N ALA A 21 18.24 5.95 -10.02
CA ALA A 21 19.08 5.66 -8.86
C ALA A 21 18.56 6.31 -7.56
N ARG A 22 17.78 7.41 -7.66
CA ARG A 22 17.22 8.10 -6.49
C ARG A 22 16.12 7.27 -5.86
N LEU A 23 15.26 6.65 -6.68
CA LEU A 23 14.22 5.74 -6.20
C LEU A 23 14.86 4.52 -5.51
N THR A 24 15.84 3.91 -6.17
CA THR A 24 16.53 2.73 -5.64
C THR A 24 17.22 3.05 -4.32
N GLY A 25 18.04 4.11 -4.27
CA GLY A 25 18.74 4.52 -3.05
C GLY A 25 17.79 4.83 -1.90
N LEU A 26 16.67 5.50 -2.16
CA LEU A 26 15.65 5.80 -1.15
C LEU A 26 14.98 4.54 -0.60
N VAL A 27 14.64 3.57 -1.45
CA VAL A 27 14.01 2.32 -1.03
C VAL A 27 14.97 1.49 -0.18
N PHE A 28 16.25 1.41 -0.55
CA PHE A 28 17.27 0.77 0.28
C PHE A 28 17.49 1.48 1.61
N LEU A 29 17.48 2.82 1.62
CA LEU A 29 17.58 3.61 2.84
C LEU A 29 16.41 3.32 3.79
N LEU A 30 15.17 3.35 3.28
CA LEU A 30 13.96 3.04 4.06
C LEU A 30 13.94 1.59 4.57
N LEU A 31 14.35 0.63 3.73
CA LEU A 31 14.47 -0.78 4.11
C LEU A 31 15.52 -0.99 5.21
N GLY A 32 16.71 -0.44 5.05
CA GLY A 32 17.80 -0.57 6.03
C GLY A 32 17.42 0.05 7.37
N PHE A 33 16.87 1.26 7.32
CA PHE A 33 16.30 1.93 8.50
C PHE A 33 15.18 1.09 9.13
N GLY A 34 14.29 0.55 8.31
CA GLY A 34 13.21 -0.35 8.72
C GLY A 34 13.70 -1.57 9.50
N LEU A 35 14.71 -2.27 8.98
CA LEU A 35 15.29 -3.44 9.64
C LEU A 35 15.88 -3.11 11.02
N VAL A 36 16.55 -1.97 11.15
CA VAL A 36 17.07 -1.49 12.44
C VAL A 36 15.91 -1.22 13.41
N MET A 37 14.87 -0.51 12.97
CA MET A 37 13.73 -0.19 13.82
C MET A 37 12.89 -1.42 14.18
N VAL A 38 12.73 -2.38 13.26
CA VAL A 38 12.04 -3.66 13.55
C VAL A 38 12.81 -4.43 14.62
N TYR A 39 14.13 -4.52 14.52
CA TYR A 39 14.93 -5.15 15.58
C TYR A 39 14.75 -4.44 16.91
N SER A 40 14.89 -3.11 16.93
CA SER A 40 14.74 -2.31 18.13
C SER A 40 13.37 -2.51 18.81
N ALA A 41 12.29 -2.35 18.03
CA ALA A 41 10.90 -2.41 18.51
C ALA A 41 10.41 -3.82 18.87
N SER A 42 11.00 -4.88 18.29
CA SER A 42 10.57 -6.27 18.50
C SER A 42 11.46 -7.09 19.42
N SER A 43 12.69 -6.64 19.72
CA SER A 43 13.70 -7.41 20.46
C SER A 43 13.20 -8.03 21.77
N VAL A 44 12.51 -7.26 22.60
CA VAL A 44 11.95 -7.73 23.88
C VAL A 44 10.80 -8.70 23.66
N LEU A 45 9.84 -8.34 22.79
CA LEU A 45 8.71 -9.21 22.47
C LEU A 45 9.16 -10.55 21.87
N SER A 46 10.19 -10.52 21.02
CA SER A 46 10.81 -11.69 20.43
C SER A 46 11.38 -12.61 21.49
N MET A 47 12.08 -12.04 22.49
CA MET A 47 12.64 -12.81 23.60
C MET A 47 11.55 -13.47 24.44
N ILE A 48 10.44 -12.76 24.71
CA ILE A 48 9.29 -13.29 25.47
C ILE A 48 8.60 -14.43 24.71
N GLN A 49 8.39 -14.28 23.39
CA GLN A 49 7.59 -15.24 22.60
C GLN A 49 8.39 -16.43 22.07
N PHE A 50 9.66 -16.22 21.69
CA PHE A 50 10.47 -17.20 20.96
C PHE A 50 11.78 -17.56 21.67
N GLY A 51 12.03 -17.03 22.87
CA GLY A 51 13.28 -17.25 23.61
C GLY A 51 14.52 -16.62 22.95
N THR A 52 14.36 -15.85 21.87
CA THR A 52 15.45 -15.20 21.13
C THR A 52 15.05 -13.78 20.76
N SER A 53 15.97 -12.81 20.86
CA SER A 53 15.67 -11.40 20.55
C SER A 53 15.58 -11.09 19.05
N THR A 54 15.88 -12.07 18.18
CA THR A 54 16.11 -11.85 16.75
C THR A 54 15.06 -12.48 15.84
N ALA A 55 14.10 -13.26 16.34
CA ALA A 55 13.17 -14.02 15.49
C ALA A 55 12.35 -13.13 14.52
N PHE A 56 11.83 -11.99 14.99
CA PHE A 56 11.14 -11.03 14.11
C PHE A 56 12.10 -10.36 13.11
N PHE A 57 13.32 -10.01 13.55
CA PHE A 57 14.33 -9.43 12.68
C PHE A 57 14.76 -10.40 11.58
N THR A 58 15.10 -11.65 11.90
CA THR A 58 15.49 -12.67 10.92
C THR A 58 14.34 -12.96 9.96
N GLY A 59 13.10 -13.05 10.48
CA GLY A 59 11.90 -13.19 9.67
C GLY A 59 11.67 -12.05 8.70
N GLN A 60 11.96 -10.80 9.07
CA GLN A 60 11.85 -9.63 8.20
C GLN A 60 13.03 -9.54 7.22
N ALA A 61 14.26 -9.77 7.68
CA ALA A 61 15.46 -9.72 6.88
C ALA A 61 15.42 -10.72 5.72
N THR A 62 14.98 -11.96 5.97
CA THR A 62 14.78 -12.96 4.92
C THR A 62 13.78 -12.47 3.87
N LYS A 63 12.66 -11.87 4.29
CA LYS A 63 11.66 -11.32 3.36
C LYS A 63 12.14 -10.07 2.64
N ALA A 64 12.97 -9.24 3.28
CA ALA A 64 13.62 -8.10 2.65
C ALA A 64 14.57 -8.55 1.56
N VAL A 65 15.40 -9.58 1.80
CA VAL A 65 16.29 -10.16 0.78
C VAL A 65 15.48 -10.72 -0.39
N LEU A 66 14.47 -11.55 -0.12
CA LEU A 66 13.59 -12.11 -1.16
C LEU A 66 12.88 -11.01 -1.95
N GLY A 67 12.38 -9.99 -1.27
CA GLY A 67 11.70 -8.84 -1.88
C GLY A 67 12.64 -7.97 -2.71
N VAL A 68 13.88 -7.75 -2.28
CA VAL A 68 14.90 -7.02 -3.05
C VAL A 68 15.28 -7.79 -4.31
N LEU A 69 15.50 -9.11 -4.21
CA LEU A 69 15.74 -9.95 -5.38
C LEU A 69 14.58 -9.87 -6.37
N ALA A 70 13.34 -10.01 -5.89
CA ALA A 70 12.14 -9.88 -6.72
C ALA A 70 12.01 -8.48 -7.34
N MET A 71 12.27 -7.41 -6.58
CA MET A 71 12.26 -6.02 -7.06
C MET A 71 13.27 -5.83 -8.19
N LEU A 72 14.50 -6.29 -8.02
CA LEU A 72 15.57 -6.15 -9.01
C LEU A 72 15.25 -6.95 -10.28
N LEU A 73 14.69 -8.16 -10.15
CA LEU A 73 14.25 -8.97 -11.30
C LEU A 73 13.11 -8.28 -12.05
N VAL A 74 12.07 -7.86 -11.34
CA VAL A 74 10.88 -7.20 -11.91
C VAL A 74 11.25 -5.87 -12.57
N ALA A 75 12.20 -5.12 -12.01
CA ALA A 75 12.72 -3.89 -12.61
C ALA A 75 13.38 -4.09 -13.98
N ARG A 76 13.79 -5.32 -14.33
CA ARG A 76 14.33 -5.65 -15.66
C ARG A 76 13.26 -6.05 -16.68
N ILE A 77 12.03 -6.33 -16.24
CA ILE A 77 10.93 -6.77 -17.11
C ILE A 77 10.18 -5.53 -17.59
N ASP A 78 9.98 -5.38 -18.92
CA ASP A 78 9.17 -4.29 -19.50
C ASP A 78 7.79 -4.21 -18.82
N TYR A 79 7.42 -3.03 -18.33
CA TYR A 79 6.20 -2.81 -17.56
C TYR A 79 4.92 -3.15 -18.37
N ARG A 80 4.99 -3.14 -19.71
CA ARG A 80 3.89 -3.48 -20.63
C ARG A 80 3.54 -4.97 -20.57
N ILE A 81 4.46 -5.84 -20.14
CA ILE A 81 4.22 -7.28 -19.96
C ILE A 81 3.17 -7.54 -18.87
N TRP A 82 3.04 -6.64 -17.89
CA TRP A 82 2.03 -6.75 -16.83
C TRP A 82 0.61 -6.47 -17.32
N ARG A 83 0.45 -5.80 -18.47
CA ARG A 83 -0.86 -5.45 -19.04
C ARG A 83 -1.80 -6.64 -19.25
N PRO A 84 -1.39 -7.75 -19.91
CA PRO A 84 -2.23 -8.94 -20.04
C PRO A 84 -2.48 -9.67 -18.71
N LEU A 85 -1.57 -9.54 -17.73
CA LEU A 85 -1.68 -10.17 -16.41
C LEU A 85 -2.68 -9.48 -15.48
N ALA A 86 -3.12 -8.26 -15.80
CA ALA A 86 -4.08 -7.50 -15.00
C ALA A 86 -5.35 -8.30 -14.65
N LYS A 87 -6.02 -8.89 -15.64
CA LYS A 87 -7.25 -9.68 -15.41
C LYS A 87 -6.98 -10.98 -14.64
N PRO A 88 -6.00 -11.82 -15.01
CA PRO A 88 -5.63 -12.99 -14.21
C PRO A 88 -5.35 -12.66 -12.75
N LEU A 89 -4.57 -11.61 -12.47
CA LEU A 89 -4.22 -11.23 -11.09
C LEU A 89 -5.45 -10.79 -10.27
N VAL A 90 -6.40 -10.09 -10.88
CA VAL A 90 -7.68 -9.77 -10.24
C VAL A 90 -8.45 -11.04 -9.89
N TRP A 91 -8.60 -11.98 -10.82
CA TRP A 91 -9.36 -13.21 -10.57
C TRP A 91 -8.70 -14.11 -9.54
N VAL A 92 -7.38 -14.23 -9.56
CA VAL A 92 -6.61 -14.91 -8.51
C VAL A 92 -6.85 -14.23 -7.16
N SER A 93 -6.81 -12.89 -7.10
CA SER A 93 -7.08 -12.14 -5.87
C SER A 93 -8.50 -12.38 -5.35
N ILE A 94 -9.51 -12.37 -6.24
CA ILE A 94 -10.89 -12.67 -5.87
C ILE A 94 -11.03 -14.10 -5.36
N GLY A 95 -10.41 -15.08 -6.02
CA GLY A 95 -10.43 -16.49 -5.58
C GLY A 95 -9.82 -16.66 -4.19
N LEU A 96 -8.70 -16.00 -3.91
CA LEU A 96 -8.08 -16.01 -2.58
C LEU A 96 -8.92 -15.29 -1.53
N LEU A 97 -9.57 -14.17 -1.87
CA LEU A 97 -10.49 -13.47 -0.97
C LEU A 97 -11.76 -14.30 -0.70
N LEU A 98 -12.26 -15.04 -1.69
CA LEU A 98 -13.37 -15.98 -1.52
C LEU A 98 -12.98 -17.13 -0.59
N LEU A 99 -11.78 -17.69 -0.78
CA LEU A 99 -11.25 -18.74 0.10
C LEU A 99 -11.17 -18.29 1.56
N LEU A 100 -10.82 -17.02 1.80
CA LEU A 100 -10.77 -16.44 3.15
C LEU A 100 -12.15 -16.11 3.72
N ALA A 101 -13.07 -15.61 2.89
CA ALA A 101 -14.43 -15.25 3.29
C ALA A 101 -15.29 -16.50 3.59
N PHE A 102 -15.07 -17.58 2.84
CA PHE A 102 -15.79 -18.84 2.95
C PHE A 102 -14.78 -19.98 3.11
N PRO A 103 -14.24 -20.18 4.33
CA PRO A 103 -13.13 -21.11 4.55
C PRO A 103 -13.57 -22.56 4.39
N VAL A 104 -13.27 -23.14 3.22
CA VAL A 104 -13.48 -24.57 2.92
C VAL A 104 -12.35 -25.43 3.54
N ALA A 105 -11.19 -24.83 3.83
CA ALA A 105 -10.04 -25.48 4.45
C ALA A 105 -9.53 -24.63 5.63
N PRO A 106 -10.05 -24.85 6.86
CA PRO A 106 -9.67 -24.07 8.03
C PRO A 106 -8.17 -24.15 8.37
N SER A 107 -7.51 -25.26 8.04
CA SER A 107 -6.06 -25.44 8.22
C SER A 107 -5.21 -24.50 7.37
N LEU A 108 -5.69 -24.12 6.18
CA LEU A 108 -5.01 -23.18 5.28
C LEU A 108 -5.35 -21.72 5.58
N THR A 109 -6.38 -21.47 6.38
CA THR A 109 -6.94 -20.12 6.61
C THR A 109 -7.03 -19.86 8.12
N PRO A 110 -5.91 -19.81 8.85
CA PRO A 110 -5.92 -19.68 10.29
C PRO A 110 -6.62 -18.39 10.72
N GLU A 111 -7.40 -18.50 11.79
CA GLU A 111 -8.07 -17.36 12.40
C GLU A 111 -7.11 -16.68 13.38
N VAL A 112 -6.81 -15.40 13.13
CA VAL A 112 -5.91 -14.60 13.95
C VAL A 112 -6.66 -13.35 14.37
N ASN A 113 -6.82 -13.14 15.68
CA ASN A 113 -7.56 -12.00 16.24
C ASN A 113 -9.01 -11.90 15.71
N GLY A 114 -9.70 -13.04 15.59
CA GLY A 114 -11.10 -13.11 15.16
C GLY A 114 -11.34 -12.86 13.67
N ALA A 115 -10.30 -12.92 12.83
CA ALA A 115 -10.42 -12.74 11.39
C ALA A 115 -9.47 -13.66 10.61
N ARG A 116 -9.94 -14.14 9.45
CA ARG A 116 -9.15 -14.96 8.52
C ARG A 116 -8.62 -14.08 7.40
N ARG A 117 -7.40 -13.58 7.58
CA ARG A 117 -6.74 -12.65 6.64
C ARG A 117 -5.53 -13.25 5.91
N TRP A 118 -5.13 -14.45 6.32
CA TRP A 118 -3.90 -15.09 5.89
C TRP A 118 -4.20 -16.45 5.29
N VAL A 119 -3.54 -16.73 4.17
CA VAL A 119 -3.40 -18.08 3.64
C VAL A 119 -2.08 -18.62 4.16
N ALA A 120 -2.14 -19.66 4.99
CA ALA A 120 -0.96 -20.26 5.61
C ALA A 120 -0.68 -21.64 4.99
N LEU A 121 0.55 -21.81 4.56
CA LEU A 121 1.17 -23.06 4.15
C LEU A 121 2.33 -23.36 5.11
N PRO A 122 2.78 -24.62 5.25
CA PRO A 122 3.94 -24.94 6.08
C PRO A 122 5.15 -24.06 5.73
N GLY A 123 5.61 -23.25 6.69
CA GLY A 123 6.75 -22.34 6.52
C GLY A 123 6.47 -21.05 5.73
N PHE A 124 5.25 -20.82 5.23
CA PHE A 124 4.92 -19.64 4.43
C PHE A 124 3.50 -19.13 4.70
N SER A 125 3.35 -17.84 5.03
CA SER A 125 2.05 -17.20 5.13
C SER A 125 1.95 -16.06 4.13
N PHE A 126 0.78 -15.89 3.53
CA PHE A 126 0.51 -14.89 2.50
C PHE A 126 -0.77 -14.15 2.80
N GLN A 127 -0.75 -12.82 2.62
CA GLN A 127 -1.93 -11.98 2.79
C GLN A 127 -2.52 -11.61 1.42
N PRO A 128 -3.67 -12.18 1.01
CA PRO A 128 -4.29 -11.92 -0.29
C PRO A 128 -4.62 -10.45 -0.57
N LEU A 129 -4.92 -9.66 0.47
CA LEU A 129 -5.21 -8.24 0.34
C LEU A 129 -4.05 -7.45 -0.30
N GLU A 130 -2.81 -7.87 -0.06
CA GLU A 130 -1.64 -7.20 -0.63
C GLU A 130 -1.57 -7.38 -2.15
N LEU A 131 -1.85 -8.60 -2.62
CA LEU A 131 -1.96 -8.87 -4.05
C LEU A 131 -3.17 -8.16 -4.67
N ALA A 132 -4.31 -8.17 -3.96
CA ALA A 132 -5.53 -7.51 -4.40
C ALA A 132 -5.33 -6.02 -4.68
N LYS A 133 -4.60 -5.29 -3.81
CA LYS A 133 -4.26 -3.88 -4.01
C LYS A 133 -3.45 -3.65 -5.29
N LEU A 134 -2.38 -4.44 -5.48
CA LEU A 134 -1.52 -4.32 -6.67
C LEU A 134 -2.26 -4.72 -7.95
N ALA A 135 -3.04 -5.80 -7.91
CA ALA A 135 -3.86 -6.27 -9.03
C ALA A 135 -4.92 -5.23 -9.43
N LEU A 136 -5.54 -4.58 -8.45
CA LEU A 136 -6.51 -3.51 -8.68
C LEU A 136 -5.87 -2.30 -9.36
N VAL A 137 -4.72 -1.84 -8.88
CA VAL A 137 -3.96 -0.74 -9.52
C VAL A 137 -3.65 -1.08 -10.97
N LEU A 138 -3.13 -2.29 -11.22
CA LEU A 138 -2.80 -2.74 -12.56
C LEU A 138 -4.04 -2.81 -13.46
N TRP A 139 -5.14 -3.39 -12.98
CA TRP A 139 -6.40 -3.48 -13.74
C TRP A 139 -7.01 -2.12 -14.04
N LEU A 140 -7.01 -1.21 -13.07
CA LEU A 140 -7.50 0.16 -13.28
C LEU A 140 -6.61 0.90 -14.27
N ALA A 141 -5.28 0.80 -14.18
CA ALA A 141 -4.37 1.38 -15.15
C ALA A 141 -4.61 0.86 -16.58
N VAL A 142 -4.82 -0.46 -16.75
CA VAL A 142 -5.14 -1.05 -18.06
C VAL A 142 -6.49 -0.57 -18.58
N THR A 143 -7.50 -0.47 -17.72
CA THR A 143 -8.87 -0.17 -18.16
C THR A 143 -9.05 1.31 -18.44
N LEU A 144 -8.52 2.18 -17.58
CA LEU A 144 -8.53 3.63 -17.75
C LEU A 144 -7.70 4.07 -18.97
N SER A 145 -6.53 3.45 -19.21
CA SER A 145 -5.72 3.76 -20.39
C SER A 145 -6.38 3.41 -21.73
N ARG A 146 -7.47 2.62 -21.73
CA ARG A 146 -8.22 2.23 -22.95
C ARG A 146 -9.53 2.99 -23.16
N LYS A 147 -10.08 3.62 -22.12
CA LYS A 147 -11.48 4.09 -22.10
C LYS A 147 -11.64 5.61 -22.02
N SER A 148 -10.64 6.42 -22.41
CA SER A 148 -10.64 7.88 -22.20
C SER A 148 -11.94 8.59 -22.64
N GLU A 149 -12.55 8.19 -23.76
CA GLU A 149 -13.79 8.81 -24.26
C GLU A 149 -15.06 8.42 -23.47
N LYS A 150 -15.08 7.25 -22.82
CA LYS A 150 -16.28 6.75 -22.10
C LYS A 150 -16.38 7.26 -20.67
N LEU A 151 -15.35 7.93 -20.15
CA LEU A 151 -15.31 8.47 -18.79
C LEU A 151 -16.24 9.69 -18.60
N ASP A 152 -16.79 10.21 -19.70
CA ASP A 152 -17.74 11.33 -19.68
C ASP A 152 -19.13 10.97 -19.15
N ARG A 153 -19.50 9.68 -19.18
CA ARG A 153 -20.79 9.16 -18.74
C ARG A 153 -20.60 8.25 -17.52
N PHE A 154 -21.36 8.53 -16.45
CA PHE A 154 -21.23 7.78 -15.18
C PHE A 154 -21.56 6.28 -15.34
N SER A 155 -22.68 5.95 -15.98
CA SER A 155 -23.16 4.57 -16.15
C SER A 155 -22.27 3.70 -17.04
N GLU A 156 -21.70 4.28 -18.10
CA GLU A 156 -20.90 3.55 -19.09
C GLU A 156 -19.40 3.54 -18.77
N GLY A 157 -18.91 4.55 -18.04
CA GLY A 157 -17.51 4.76 -17.71
C GLY A 157 -17.17 4.46 -16.25
N VAL A 158 -17.77 5.20 -15.33
CA VAL A 158 -17.35 5.26 -13.91
C VAL A 158 -17.90 4.09 -13.08
N ALA A 159 -19.19 3.81 -13.17
CA ALA A 159 -19.84 2.76 -12.38
C ALA A 159 -19.24 1.36 -12.61
N PRO A 160 -18.97 0.92 -13.86
CA PRO A 160 -18.33 -0.38 -14.10
C PRO A 160 -16.90 -0.49 -13.54
N LEU A 161 -16.20 0.64 -13.40
CA LEU A 161 -14.86 0.68 -12.81
C LEU A 161 -14.89 0.55 -11.29
N MET A 162 -15.96 1.02 -10.63
CA MET A 162 -16.15 0.86 -9.19
C MET A 162 -16.75 -0.49 -8.79
N ALA A 163 -17.50 -1.14 -9.68
CA ALA A 163 -18.15 -2.42 -9.39
C ALA A 163 -17.17 -3.49 -8.89
N LEU A 164 -15.99 -3.60 -9.53
CA LEU A 164 -14.97 -4.57 -9.16
C LEU A 164 -14.37 -4.30 -7.76
N PRO A 165 -13.81 -3.10 -7.46
CA PRO A 165 -13.30 -2.81 -6.12
C PRO A 165 -14.40 -2.87 -5.05
N LEU A 166 -15.66 -2.51 -5.35
CA LEU A 166 -16.77 -2.69 -4.42
C LEU A 166 -17.07 -4.17 -4.15
N ALA A 167 -17.01 -5.04 -5.16
CA ALA A 167 -17.16 -6.48 -4.98
C ALA A 167 -16.02 -7.07 -4.11
N MET A 168 -14.78 -6.68 -4.37
CA MET A 168 -13.62 -7.09 -3.55
C MET A 168 -13.74 -6.56 -2.11
N ALA A 169 -14.19 -5.32 -1.94
CA ALA A 169 -14.49 -4.74 -0.63
C ALA A 169 -15.57 -5.56 0.08
N GLY A 170 -16.65 -5.94 -0.60
CA GLY A 170 -17.70 -6.81 -0.06
C GLY A 170 -17.16 -8.14 0.46
N LEU A 171 -16.25 -8.80 -0.27
CA LEU A 171 -15.59 -10.03 0.19
C LEU A 171 -14.78 -9.82 1.47
N LEU A 172 -14.11 -8.67 1.61
CA LEU A 172 -13.38 -8.32 2.82
C LEU A 172 -14.30 -8.04 4.01
N LEU A 173 -15.51 -7.52 3.78
CA LEU A 173 -16.50 -7.33 4.85
C LEU A 173 -16.96 -8.67 5.44
N PHE A 174 -17.00 -9.75 4.64
CA PHE A 174 -17.23 -11.12 5.13
C PHE A 174 -16.04 -11.70 5.92
N GLN A 175 -14.83 -11.12 5.79
CA GLN A 175 -13.61 -11.49 6.54
C GLN A 175 -13.37 -10.62 7.79
N PRO A 176 -14.41 -9.98 8.32
CA PRO A 176 -14.31 -8.78 9.16
C PRO A 176 -13.12 -7.83 8.89
N ASP A 177 -12.79 -7.53 7.63
CA ASP A 177 -11.71 -6.62 7.24
C ASP A 177 -12.22 -5.32 6.57
N PHE A 178 -12.84 -4.48 7.40
CA PHE A 178 -13.36 -3.17 6.98
C PHE A 178 -12.29 -2.21 6.47
N LYS A 179 -11.07 -2.36 6.96
CA LYS A 179 -9.98 -1.43 6.72
C LYS A 179 -9.35 -1.71 5.37
N GLY A 180 -9.12 -2.99 5.06
CA GLY A 180 -8.79 -3.44 3.72
C GLY A 180 -9.87 -3.06 2.70
N ALA A 181 -11.14 -3.23 3.05
CA ALA A 181 -12.27 -2.85 2.20
C ALA A 181 -12.26 -1.34 1.87
N GLY A 182 -12.17 -0.48 2.89
CA GLY A 182 -12.08 0.97 2.71
C GLY A 182 -10.85 1.39 1.92
N LEU A 183 -9.70 0.76 2.15
CA LEU A 183 -8.47 1.04 1.43
C LEU A 183 -8.57 0.70 -0.06
N LEU A 184 -9.19 -0.43 -0.43
CA LEU A 184 -9.41 -0.78 -1.85
C LEU A 184 -10.34 0.22 -2.55
N VAL A 185 -11.41 0.64 -1.89
CA VAL A 185 -12.34 1.64 -2.43
C VAL A 185 -11.68 3.00 -2.59
N LEU A 186 -10.91 3.44 -1.58
CA LEU A 186 -10.16 4.69 -1.63
C LEU A 186 -9.10 4.66 -2.74
N LEU A 187 -8.36 3.56 -2.86
CA LEU A 187 -7.36 3.37 -3.91
C LEU A 187 -8.01 3.42 -5.31
N ALA A 188 -9.16 2.77 -5.48
CA ALA A 188 -9.91 2.85 -6.73
C ALA A 188 -10.36 4.28 -7.04
N TRP A 189 -10.92 4.99 -6.05
CA TRP A 189 -11.36 6.37 -6.21
C TRP A 189 -10.20 7.30 -6.61
N LEU A 190 -9.02 7.15 -5.99
CA LEU A 190 -7.82 7.91 -6.34
C LEU A 190 -7.30 7.57 -7.74
N MET A 191 -7.37 6.31 -8.15
CA MET A 191 -7.04 5.90 -9.52
C MET A 191 -7.99 6.50 -10.55
N LEU A 192 -9.28 6.62 -10.24
CA LEU A 192 -10.25 7.30 -11.10
C LEU A 192 -9.95 8.81 -11.20
N PHE A 193 -9.56 9.45 -10.10
CA PHE A 193 -9.09 10.84 -10.11
C PHE A 193 -7.86 11.01 -11.01
N LEU A 194 -6.85 10.15 -10.86
CA LEU A 194 -5.66 10.13 -11.72
C LEU A 194 -6.00 9.81 -13.19
N GLY A 195 -7.05 9.02 -13.42
CA GLY A 195 -7.61 8.71 -14.74
C GLY A 195 -8.35 9.85 -15.41
N GLY A 196 -8.52 11.00 -14.75
CA GLY A 196 -9.21 12.17 -15.32
C GLY A 196 -10.73 12.09 -15.26
N VAL A 197 -11.31 11.28 -14.36
CA VAL A 197 -12.76 11.27 -14.16
C VAL A 197 -13.24 12.64 -13.66
N LYS A 198 -14.36 13.14 -14.21
CA LYS A 198 -14.94 14.44 -13.85
C LYS A 198 -15.14 14.59 -12.34
N ALA A 199 -14.72 15.74 -11.79
CA ALA A 199 -14.82 16.05 -10.37
C ALA A 199 -16.24 15.86 -9.79
N ARG A 200 -17.29 16.18 -10.55
CA ARG A 200 -18.69 15.95 -10.12
C ARG A 200 -19.01 14.50 -9.79
N TYR A 201 -18.45 13.54 -10.54
CA TYR A 201 -18.67 12.11 -10.29
C TYR A 201 -17.86 11.63 -9.09
N LEU A 202 -16.63 12.11 -8.95
CA LEU A 202 -15.80 11.83 -7.79
C LEU A 202 -16.42 12.38 -6.50
N ALA A 203 -16.95 13.61 -6.55
CA ALA A 203 -17.66 14.24 -5.46
C ALA A 203 -18.96 13.50 -5.13
N GLY A 204 -19.75 13.10 -6.13
CA GLY A 204 -20.94 12.27 -5.91
C GLY A 204 -20.62 10.92 -5.26
N MET A 205 -19.56 10.25 -5.70
CA MET A 205 -19.10 9.00 -5.09
C MET A 205 -18.61 9.21 -3.65
N ALA A 206 -17.91 10.30 -3.35
CA ALA A 206 -17.50 10.64 -1.99
C ALA A 206 -18.72 10.96 -1.10
N ALA A 207 -19.69 11.71 -1.63
CA ALA A 207 -20.92 12.08 -0.93
C ALA A 207 -21.77 10.85 -0.55
N VAL A 208 -21.72 9.77 -1.33
CA VAL A 208 -22.38 8.49 -0.98
C VAL A 208 -21.46 7.57 -0.16
N GLY A 209 -20.19 7.48 -0.53
CA GLY A 209 -19.23 6.56 0.05
C GLY A 209 -18.85 6.88 1.49
N ILE A 210 -18.76 8.16 1.86
CA ILE A 210 -18.46 8.58 3.23
C ILE A 210 -19.61 8.19 4.17
N PRO A 211 -20.88 8.57 3.92
CA PRO A 211 -22.01 8.12 4.73
C PRO A 211 -22.15 6.59 4.78
N ALA A 212 -21.97 5.90 3.65
CA ALA A 212 -22.03 4.44 3.63
C ALA A 212 -20.96 3.80 4.53
N THR A 213 -19.73 4.34 4.51
CA THR A 213 -18.64 3.88 5.38
C THR A 213 -18.96 4.15 6.85
N LEU A 214 -19.50 5.33 7.17
CA LEU A 214 -19.92 5.68 8.53
C LEU A 214 -21.07 4.80 9.03
N ALA A 215 -22.09 4.56 8.19
CA ALA A 215 -23.19 3.67 8.51
C ALA A 215 -22.69 2.26 8.81
N VAL A 216 -21.81 1.71 7.96
CA VAL A 216 -21.15 0.43 8.21
C VAL A 216 -20.40 0.49 9.55
N LEU A 217 -19.64 1.54 9.85
CA LEU A 217 -18.91 1.65 11.11
C LEU A 217 -19.81 1.62 12.35
N VAL A 218 -21.02 2.19 12.26
CA VAL A 218 -22.00 2.25 13.37
C VAL A 218 -22.74 0.93 13.59
N LEU A 219 -22.86 0.08 12.56
CA LEU A 219 -23.66 -1.15 12.64
C LEU A 219 -23.09 -2.25 13.57
N GLU A 220 -21.82 -2.20 13.99
CA GLU A 220 -21.27 -3.17 14.94
C GLU A 220 -20.80 -2.49 16.23
N PRO A 221 -21.20 -3.00 17.41
CA PRO A 221 -20.81 -2.43 18.70
C PRO A 221 -19.29 -2.27 18.88
N TYR A 222 -18.50 -3.23 18.38
CA TYR A 222 -17.04 -3.17 18.47
C TYR A 222 -16.44 -2.00 17.68
N ARG A 223 -17.01 -1.69 16.51
CA ARG A 223 -16.55 -0.60 15.64
C ARG A 223 -16.91 0.76 16.21
N LEU A 224 -18.13 0.87 16.75
CA LEU A 224 -18.55 2.03 17.52
C LEU A 224 -17.63 2.28 18.71
N ARG A 225 -17.27 1.24 19.46
CA ARG A 225 -16.31 1.36 20.57
C ARG A 225 -14.95 1.87 20.11
N ARG A 226 -14.44 1.44 18.95
CA ARG A 226 -13.19 1.99 18.39
C ARG A 226 -13.29 3.47 18.02
N LEU A 227 -14.41 3.90 17.46
CA LEU A 227 -14.63 5.30 17.12
C LEU A 227 -14.81 6.15 18.38
N ALA A 228 -15.62 5.68 19.32
CA ALA A 228 -15.83 6.32 20.62
C ALA A 228 -14.52 6.44 21.40
N ALA A 229 -13.71 5.38 21.48
CA ALA A 229 -12.39 5.38 22.11
C ALA A 229 -11.39 6.35 21.45
N TRP A 230 -11.55 6.63 20.15
CA TRP A 230 -10.71 7.60 19.45
C TRP A 230 -11.09 9.05 19.78
N PHE A 231 -12.39 9.32 19.91
CA PHE A 231 -12.94 10.63 20.30
C PHE A 231 -12.77 10.91 21.80
N ASP A 232 -13.16 9.96 22.64
CA ASP A 232 -13.07 10.00 24.10
C ASP A 232 -12.02 8.98 24.57
N ARG A 233 -10.80 9.49 24.79
CA ARG A 233 -9.60 8.71 25.11
C ARG A 233 -9.46 8.46 26.61
N GLY A 234 -10.58 8.18 27.28
CA GLY A 234 -10.62 7.87 28.72
C GLY A 234 -9.72 6.69 29.11
N GLU A 235 -9.62 6.45 30.42
CA GLU A 235 -8.74 5.42 30.98
C GLU A 235 -9.26 3.99 30.73
N ASP A 236 -9.04 3.50 29.51
CA ASP A 236 -9.06 2.07 29.21
C ASP A 236 -7.65 1.52 29.47
N LEU A 237 -7.51 0.64 30.46
CA LEU A 237 -6.22 0.10 30.91
C LEU A 237 -5.66 -1.01 30.00
N SER A 238 -6.44 -1.54 29.05
CA SER A 238 -5.99 -2.65 28.20
C SER A 238 -6.60 -2.73 26.79
N GLY A 239 -7.62 -1.93 26.48
CA GLY A 239 -8.29 -1.95 25.18
C GLY A 239 -7.74 -0.95 24.18
N ILE A 240 -8.64 -0.34 23.40
CA ILE A 240 -8.27 0.44 22.20
C ILE A 240 -7.67 1.79 22.60
N SER A 241 -8.22 2.46 23.62
CA SER A 241 -7.71 3.75 24.09
C SER A 241 -6.31 3.59 24.68
N TYR A 242 -6.02 2.46 25.34
CA TYR A 242 -4.67 2.13 25.84
C TYR A 242 -3.63 2.17 24.73
N GLN A 243 -3.88 1.49 23.59
CA GLN A 243 -2.93 1.45 22.46
C GLN A 243 -2.66 2.84 21.89
N ILE A 244 -3.70 3.65 21.72
CA ILE A 244 -3.59 5.01 21.20
C ILE A 244 -2.84 5.90 22.20
N ASN A 245 -3.17 5.81 23.49
CA ASN A 245 -2.53 6.60 24.54
C ASN A 245 -1.05 6.25 24.67
N GLN A 246 -0.68 4.96 24.64
CA GLN A 246 0.72 4.55 24.67
C GLN A 246 1.49 4.99 23.43
N SER A 247 0.83 4.99 22.26
CA SER A 247 1.42 5.56 21.05
C SER A 247 1.75 7.05 21.22
N LEU A 248 0.83 7.83 21.79
CA LEU A 248 1.05 9.26 22.05
C LEU A 248 2.09 9.51 23.14
N ILE A 249 2.11 8.69 24.20
CA ILE A 249 3.14 8.77 25.25
C ILE A 249 4.53 8.49 24.65
N SER A 250 4.65 7.49 23.79
CA SER A 250 5.90 7.17 23.06
C SER A 250 6.38 8.37 22.22
N LEU A 251 5.49 8.99 21.45
CA LEU A 251 5.82 10.20 20.68
C LEU A 251 6.20 11.38 21.59
N GLY A 252 5.49 11.56 22.72
CA GLY A 252 5.75 12.65 23.66
C GLY A 252 7.04 12.50 24.45
N SER A 253 7.46 11.26 24.77
CA SER A 253 8.66 11.00 25.57
C SER A 253 9.97 11.19 24.81
N GLY A 254 9.95 11.10 23.48
CA GLY A 254 11.15 11.24 22.66
C GLY A 254 11.73 12.66 22.57
N GLY A 255 10.92 13.70 22.80
CA GLY A 255 11.38 15.08 22.62
C GLY A 255 11.98 15.35 21.22
N TRP A 256 12.94 16.26 21.11
CA TRP A 256 13.53 16.61 19.81
C TRP A 256 14.49 15.56 19.25
N PHE A 257 15.29 14.92 20.12
CA PHE A 257 16.42 14.06 19.74
C PHE A 257 16.21 12.57 20.03
N GLY A 258 15.11 12.21 20.70
CA GLY A 258 14.85 10.85 21.13
C GLY A 258 15.52 10.49 22.44
N VAL A 259 15.12 9.35 23.00
CA VAL A 259 15.74 8.77 24.21
C VAL A 259 16.96 7.90 23.89
N GLY A 260 17.28 7.71 22.61
CA GLY A 260 18.34 6.85 22.12
C GLY A 260 17.82 5.56 21.46
N LEU A 261 18.53 5.11 20.41
CA LEU A 261 18.21 3.87 19.71
C LEU A 261 18.27 2.66 20.65
N GLY A 262 17.21 1.86 20.65
CA GLY A 262 17.10 0.72 21.55
C GLY A 262 16.80 1.07 23.01
N SER A 263 16.50 2.33 23.33
CA SER A 263 16.18 2.77 24.69
C SER A 263 14.69 3.07 24.90
N SER A 264 13.81 2.76 23.94
CA SER A 264 12.35 2.86 24.13
C SER A 264 11.94 2.03 25.35
N LYS A 265 11.08 2.62 26.19
CA LYS A 265 10.43 1.90 27.29
C LYS A 265 9.16 1.21 26.80
N GLN A 266 8.53 1.74 25.76
CA GLN A 266 7.27 1.19 25.22
C GLN A 266 7.43 -0.16 24.53
N LYS A 267 8.64 -0.50 24.07
CA LYS A 267 8.95 -1.83 23.49
C LYS A 267 8.90 -2.99 24.48
N PHE A 268 8.86 -2.73 25.80
CA PHE A 268 8.71 -3.76 26.84
C PHE A 268 7.25 -4.27 26.96
N ALA A 269 6.58 -4.46 25.82
CA ALA A 269 5.18 -4.86 25.69
C ALA A 269 4.13 -3.86 26.21
N PHE A 270 4.53 -2.63 26.57
CA PHE A 270 3.57 -1.57 26.93
C PHE A 270 2.79 -1.05 25.72
N LEU A 271 3.39 -1.04 24.52
CA LEU A 271 2.69 -0.72 23.27
C LEU A 271 2.42 -2.00 22.44
N PRO A 272 1.17 -2.49 22.39
CA PRO A 272 0.81 -3.60 21.54
C PRO A 272 1.11 -3.33 20.06
N ALA A 273 1.58 -4.36 19.35
CA ALA A 273 1.91 -4.28 17.92
C ALA A 273 2.91 -3.17 17.54
N ALA A 274 3.80 -2.77 18.47
CA ALA A 274 4.82 -1.74 18.27
C ALA A 274 5.73 -1.98 17.04
N HIS A 275 6.04 -3.23 16.70
CA HIS A 275 6.88 -3.58 15.55
C HIS A 275 6.13 -3.58 14.20
N ASN A 276 4.79 -3.51 14.22
CA ASN A 276 3.93 -3.51 13.03
C ASN A 276 3.27 -2.13 12.89
N ASP A 277 2.19 -1.92 13.62
CA ASP A 277 1.19 -0.88 13.34
C ASP A 277 1.59 0.45 13.98
N PHE A 278 2.43 0.42 15.02
CA PHE A 278 2.88 1.58 15.79
C PHE A 278 4.40 1.78 15.76
N ILE A 279 5.08 1.28 14.72
CA ILE A 279 6.55 1.45 14.63
C ILE A 279 6.96 2.91 14.53
N PHE A 280 6.11 3.75 13.94
CA PHE A 280 6.32 5.19 13.87
C PHE A 280 6.37 5.85 15.26
N SER A 281 5.59 5.34 16.22
CA SER A 281 5.60 5.82 17.60
C SER A 281 6.91 5.49 18.30
N ILE A 282 7.42 4.27 18.11
CA ILE A 282 8.75 3.87 18.61
C ILE A 282 9.87 4.69 17.97
N ILE A 283 9.76 4.99 16.68
CA ILE A 283 10.70 5.90 15.99
C ILE A 283 10.68 7.28 16.68
N GLY A 284 9.51 7.81 17.00
CA GLY A 284 9.39 9.07 17.72
C GLY A 284 9.95 9.04 19.13
N GLU A 285 9.82 7.93 19.85
CA GLU A 285 10.44 7.79 21.18
C GLU A 285 11.97 7.71 21.07
N GLU A 286 12.50 6.83 20.22
CA GLU A 286 13.94 6.53 20.18
C GLU A 286 14.76 7.62 19.47
N LEU A 287 14.20 8.25 18.44
CA LEU A 287 14.87 9.23 17.58
C LEU A 287 14.25 10.63 17.61
N GLY A 288 13.17 10.80 18.37
CA GLY A 288 12.52 12.09 18.56
C GLY A 288 11.81 12.63 17.32
N VAL A 289 11.56 13.94 17.36
CA VAL A 289 11.02 14.70 16.22
C VAL A 289 11.92 14.56 14.98
N LEU A 290 13.24 14.49 15.13
CA LEU A 290 14.14 14.35 13.98
C LEU A 290 13.94 13.03 13.23
N GLY A 291 13.81 11.91 13.95
CA GLY A 291 13.56 10.61 13.31
C GLY A 291 12.20 10.55 12.61
N THR A 292 11.16 11.10 13.22
CA THR A 292 9.81 11.13 12.62
C THR A 292 9.74 12.05 11.40
N LEU A 293 10.39 13.23 11.45
CA LEU A 293 10.51 14.13 10.30
C LEU A 293 11.33 13.52 9.16
N PHE A 294 12.39 12.78 9.47
CA PHE A 294 13.15 12.03 8.47
C PHE A 294 12.25 11.04 7.71
N VAL A 295 11.46 10.24 8.43
CA VAL A 295 10.52 9.28 7.81
C VAL A 295 9.49 10.00 6.94
N LEU A 296 8.90 11.10 7.44
CA LEU A 296 7.93 11.89 6.69
C LEU A 296 8.55 12.47 5.42
N ALA A 297 9.73 13.08 5.53
CA ALA A 297 10.46 13.64 4.40
C ALA A 297 10.83 12.57 3.36
N ALA A 298 11.22 11.37 3.80
CA ALA A 298 11.53 10.25 2.93
C ALA A 298 10.32 9.79 2.12
N PHE A 299 9.12 9.71 2.72
CA PHE A 299 7.90 9.38 1.98
C PHE A 299 7.43 10.50 1.06
N LEU A 300 7.59 11.78 1.45
CA LEU A 300 7.33 12.90 0.55
C LEU A 300 8.27 12.88 -0.66
N TRP A 301 9.54 12.57 -0.44
CA TRP A 301 10.54 12.40 -1.49
C TRP A 301 10.24 11.20 -2.39
N PHE A 302 9.80 10.08 -1.82
CA PHE A 302 9.32 8.91 -2.57
C PHE A 302 8.16 9.30 -3.50
N GLY A 303 7.18 10.04 -2.98
CA GLY A 303 6.05 10.53 -3.75
C GLY A 303 6.49 11.44 -4.90
N TRP A 304 7.38 12.39 -4.63
CA TRP A 304 7.92 13.28 -5.65
C TRP A 304 8.63 12.53 -6.77
N ILE A 305 9.49 11.54 -6.44
CA ILE A 305 10.16 10.70 -7.44
C ILE A 305 9.14 9.87 -8.22
N GLY A 306 8.21 9.20 -7.54
CA GLY A 306 7.22 8.33 -8.16
C GLY A 306 6.31 9.07 -9.15
N TYR A 307 5.80 10.26 -8.78
CA TYR A 307 5.02 11.08 -9.70
C TYR A 307 5.86 11.72 -10.80
N ARG A 308 7.15 12.01 -10.55
CA ARG A 308 8.07 12.44 -11.61
C ARG A 308 8.28 11.34 -12.64
N ILE A 309 8.44 10.08 -12.21
CA ILE A 309 8.51 8.91 -13.09
C ILE A 309 7.20 8.80 -13.89
N ALA A 310 6.05 8.87 -13.22
CA ALA A 310 4.75 8.78 -13.88
C ALA A 310 4.57 9.84 -14.98
N ARG A 311 4.92 11.10 -14.71
CA ARG A 311 4.83 12.20 -15.69
C ARG A 311 5.74 12.03 -16.91
N ARG A 312 6.81 11.24 -16.79
CA ARG A 312 7.75 10.92 -17.86
C ARG A 312 7.43 9.60 -18.55
N ALA A 313 6.43 8.85 -18.08
CA ALA A 313 6.05 7.59 -18.68
C ALA A 313 5.66 7.79 -20.17
N PRO A 314 6.09 6.87 -21.06
CA PRO A 314 5.93 7.04 -22.50
C PRO A 314 4.48 6.83 -22.97
N ASP A 315 3.63 6.20 -22.15
CA ASP A 315 2.21 5.99 -22.48
C ASP A 315 1.28 6.14 -21.25
N ALA A 316 -0.02 6.24 -21.52
CA ALA A 316 -1.05 6.43 -20.49
C ALA A 316 -1.14 5.26 -19.49
N PHE A 317 -0.84 4.03 -19.91
CA PHE A 317 -0.80 2.89 -19.01
C PHE A 317 0.37 3.02 -18.04
N GLY A 318 1.57 3.36 -18.53
CA GLY A 318 2.74 3.64 -17.70
C GLY A 318 2.50 4.79 -16.71
N PHE A 319 1.86 5.88 -17.15
CA PHE A 319 1.49 7.00 -16.27
C PHE A 319 0.56 6.55 -15.13
N LEU A 320 -0.52 5.83 -15.45
CA LEU A 320 -1.49 5.38 -14.46
C LEU A 320 -0.91 4.31 -13.53
N LEU A 321 -0.09 3.41 -14.06
CA LEU A 321 0.56 2.35 -13.29
C LEU A 321 1.54 2.94 -12.28
N ALA A 322 2.43 3.84 -12.73
CA ALA A 322 3.40 4.50 -11.87
C ALA A 322 2.72 5.40 -10.84
N SER A 323 1.72 6.18 -11.25
CA SER A 323 0.93 7.00 -10.30
C SER A 323 0.20 6.13 -9.29
N GLY A 324 -0.43 5.05 -9.73
CA GLY A 324 -1.17 4.15 -8.85
C GLY A 324 -0.31 3.41 -7.83
N ILE A 325 0.87 2.91 -8.23
CA ILE A 325 1.83 2.29 -7.31
C ILE A 325 2.35 3.32 -6.30
N THR A 326 2.68 4.53 -6.77
CA THR A 326 3.13 5.62 -5.90
C THR A 326 2.05 5.96 -4.87
N THR A 327 0.80 6.16 -5.31
CA THR A 327 -0.35 6.41 -4.44
C THR A 327 -0.60 5.29 -3.45
N LEU A 328 -0.49 4.02 -3.88
CA LEU A 328 -0.66 2.85 -3.02
C LEU A 328 0.32 2.85 -1.84
N VAL A 329 1.59 3.16 -2.09
CA VAL A 329 2.61 3.25 -1.03
C VAL A 329 2.35 4.45 -0.14
N LEU A 330 2.09 5.63 -0.71
CA LEU A 330 1.87 6.85 0.05
C LEU A 330 0.64 6.78 0.96
N ILE A 331 -0.47 6.22 0.48
CA ILE A 331 -1.69 6.13 1.30
C ILE A 331 -1.50 5.17 2.47
N ALA A 332 -0.77 4.06 2.27
CA ALA A 332 -0.44 3.14 3.34
C ALA A 332 0.45 3.83 4.40
N ALA A 333 1.44 4.60 3.97
CA ALA A 333 2.29 5.37 4.88
C ALA A 333 1.53 6.46 5.64
N LEU A 334 0.71 7.25 4.95
CA LEU A 334 -0.11 8.30 5.56
C LEU A 334 -1.10 7.74 6.58
N VAL A 335 -1.75 6.61 6.27
CA VAL A 335 -2.68 5.99 7.20
C VAL A 335 -1.95 5.44 8.43
N ASN A 336 -0.80 4.79 8.26
CA ASN A 336 -0.01 4.31 9.41
C ASN A 336 0.46 5.46 10.31
N ILE A 337 1.07 6.49 9.72
CA ILE A 337 1.53 7.68 10.46
C ILE A 337 0.35 8.36 11.16
N GLY A 338 -0.77 8.53 10.46
CA GLY A 338 -1.98 9.14 11.02
C GLY A 338 -2.55 8.35 12.22
N VAL A 339 -2.42 7.02 12.21
CA VAL A 339 -2.79 6.18 13.36
C VAL A 339 -1.84 6.38 14.53
N ALA A 340 -0.53 6.36 14.26
CA ALA A 340 0.49 6.54 15.29
C ALA A 340 0.37 7.92 15.98
N THR A 341 0.02 8.97 15.24
CA THR A 341 -0.20 10.32 15.77
C THR A 341 -1.64 10.57 16.25
N ALA A 342 -2.48 9.54 16.32
CA ALA A 342 -3.89 9.61 16.69
C ALA A 342 -4.76 10.58 15.86
N VAL A 343 -4.30 10.97 14.67
CA VAL A 343 -5.09 11.74 13.67
C VAL A 343 -6.15 10.85 13.03
N LEU A 344 -5.87 9.55 12.89
CA LEU A 344 -6.79 8.54 12.38
C LEU A 344 -7.03 7.43 13.43
N PRO A 345 -8.20 6.78 13.41
CA PRO A 345 -8.49 5.64 14.28
C PRO A 345 -7.65 4.42 13.89
N THR A 346 -7.36 3.53 14.84
CA THR A 346 -6.41 2.42 14.65
C THR A 346 -6.78 1.50 13.48
N THR A 347 -5.91 1.47 12.44
CA THR A 347 -6.17 0.72 11.20
C THR A 347 -5.33 -0.55 11.01
N GLY A 348 -4.24 -0.72 11.75
CA GLY A 348 -3.42 -1.94 11.65
C GLY A 348 -2.81 -2.18 10.26
N LEU A 349 -2.57 -1.09 9.52
CA LEU A 349 -1.79 -1.10 8.30
C LEU A 349 -0.33 -0.90 8.66
N THR A 350 0.55 -1.65 8.01
CA THR A 350 1.99 -1.54 8.20
C THR A 350 2.56 -0.33 7.47
N LEU A 351 3.57 0.31 8.07
CA LEU A 351 4.33 1.37 7.43
C LEU A 351 5.19 0.75 6.31
N PRO A 352 5.04 1.19 5.04
CA PRO A 352 5.78 0.61 3.92
C PRO A 352 7.30 0.59 4.14
N PHE A 353 7.96 -0.50 3.78
CA PHE A 353 9.41 -0.74 3.92
C PHE A 353 9.98 -0.75 5.35
N ILE A 354 9.30 -0.14 6.32
CA ILE A 354 9.78 0.04 7.69
C ILE A 354 9.20 -1.02 8.63
N SER A 355 7.88 -1.13 8.72
CA SER A 355 7.21 -2.04 9.67
C SER A 355 7.44 -3.52 9.35
N TYR A 356 7.36 -4.36 10.38
CA TYR A 356 7.30 -5.80 10.18
C TYR A 356 5.98 -6.16 9.47
N GLY A 357 6.09 -6.63 8.23
CA GLY A 357 4.96 -6.72 7.30
C GLY A 357 4.85 -8.06 6.59
N GLY A 358 5.74 -9.00 6.88
CA GLY A 358 5.68 -10.32 6.26
C GLY A 358 5.73 -10.23 4.73
N THR A 359 4.73 -10.82 4.07
CA THR A 359 4.57 -10.78 2.61
C THR A 359 4.21 -9.41 2.05
N SER A 360 3.67 -8.50 2.87
CA SER A 360 3.37 -7.13 2.45
C SER A 360 4.64 -6.42 1.96
N LEU A 361 5.77 -6.62 2.66
CA LEU A 361 7.07 -6.07 2.25
C LEU A 361 7.48 -6.55 0.86
N VAL A 362 7.39 -7.87 0.61
CA VAL A 362 7.77 -8.47 -0.67
C VAL A 362 6.93 -7.91 -1.81
N ILE A 363 5.61 -7.81 -1.62
CA ILE A 363 4.68 -7.32 -2.64
C ILE A 363 4.90 -5.83 -2.92
N GLN A 364 5.17 -5.03 -1.88
CA GLN A 364 5.51 -3.61 -2.04
C GLN A 364 6.83 -3.44 -2.82
N LEU A 365 7.83 -4.27 -2.55
CA LEU A 365 9.10 -4.26 -3.31
C LEU A 365 8.91 -4.72 -4.76
N VAL A 366 8.04 -5.70 -5.01
CA VAL A 366 7.62 -6.05 -6.38
C VAL A 366 6.96 -4.85 -7.07
N ALA A 367 6.05 -4.14 -6.39
CA ALA A 367 5.41 -2.96 -6.94
C ALA A 367 6.43 -1.85 -7.26
N VAL A 368 7.41 -1.61 -6.38
CA VAL A 368 8.54 -0.70 -6.65
C VAL A 368 9.36 -1.18 -7.85
N GLY A 369 9.58 -2.48 -8.01
CA GLY A 369 10.24 -3.04 -9.20
C GLY A 369 9.49 -2.68 -10.49
N ILE A 370 8.16 -2.75 -10.48
CA ILE A 370 7.33 -2.33 -11.63
C ILE A 370 7.50 -0.82 -11.87
N LEU A 371 7.51 0.01 -10.82
CA LEU A 371 7.74 1.44 -10.93
C LEU A 371 9.13 1.77 -11.51
N MET A 372 10.17 1.03 -11.09
CA MET A 372 11.53 1.12 -11.63
C MET A 372 11.57 0.75 -13.11
N SER A 373 10.82 -0.28 -13.53
CA SER A 373 10.67 -0.65 -14.93
C SER A 373 10.04 0.48 -15.77
N VAL A 374 8.97 1.14 -15.28
CA VAL A 374 8.39 2.31 -15.96
C VAL A 374 9.41 3.45 -16.10
N SER A 375 10.23 3.69 -15.08
CA SER A 375 11.26 4.72 -15.10
C SER A 375 12.34 4.47 -16.16
N ARG A 376 12.69 3.20 -16.37
CA ARG A 376 13.72 2.78 -17.32
C ARG A 376 13.34 3.10 -18.77
N ASP A 377 12.04 2.99 -19.06
CA ASP A 377 11.48 3.13 -20.39
C ASP A 377 10.97 4.57 -20.67
N ALA A 378 11.18 5.50 -19.72
CA ALA A 378 10.73 6.90 -19.76
C ALA A 378 11.65 7.86 -20.55
N VAL A 379 12.65 7.34 -21.29
CA VAL A 379 13.74 8.14 -21.88
C VAL A 379 13.44 8.64 -23.31
N GLU A 380 12.41 8.16 -24.00
CA GLU A 380 12.32 8.37 -25.46
C GLU A 380 11.30 9.40 -26.01
N GLU A 381 10.36 9.97 -25.24
CA GLU A 381 9.44 11.00 -25.78
C GLU A 381 9.28 12.24 -24.89
N PRO A 382 9.18 13.45 -25.48
CA PRO A 382 8.91 14.66 -24.71
C PRO A 382 7.56 14.54 -23.97
N PRO A 383 7.52 14.87 -22.67
CA PRO A 383 6.39 14.60 -21.81
C PRO A 383 5.11 15.31 -22.29
N GLY A 384 3.97 14.59 -22.27
CA GLY A 384 2.64 15.20 -22.36
C GLY A 384 1.92 15.12 -23.71
N ARG A 385 2.50 14.55 -24.77
CA ARG A 385 1.78 14.39 -26.06
C ARG A 385 0.58 13.45 -25.96
N TRP A 386 0.65 12.37 -25.16
CA TRP A 386 -0.50 11.50 -24.91
C TRP A 386 -1.56 12.18 -24.04
N ALA A 387 -1.15 13.02 -23.07
CA ALA A 387 -2.06 13.77 -22.21
C ALA A 387 -2.82 14.85 -23.01
N ALA A 388 -2.13 15.55 -23.91
CA ALA A 388 -2.75 16.50 -24.85
C ALA A 388 -3.72 15.82 -25.84
N ARG A 389 -3.39 14.60 -26.29
CA ARG A 389 -4.29 13.77 -27.10
C ARG A 389 -5.52 13.28 -26.30
N ALA A 390 -5.34 12.92 -25.03
CA ALA A 390 -6.42 12.49 -24.15
C ALA A 390 -7.34 13.64 -23.72
N SER A 391 -6.82 14.87 -23.61
CA SER A 391 -7.59 16.07 -23.27
C SER A 391 -8.27 16.74 -24.47
N GLY A 392 -8.19 16.16 -25.67
CA GLY A 392 -8.81 16.71 -26.88
C GLY A 392 -8.26 18.08 -27.32
N ALA A 393 -7.06 18.47 -26.86
CA ALA A 393 -6.50 19.78 -27.17
C ALA A 393 -6.09 19.84 -28.66
N PRO A 394 -6.46 20.90 -29.42
CA PRO A 394 -6.09 21.00 -30.82
C PRO A 394 -4.57 21.05 -30.96
N GLN A 395 -4.03 20.15 -31.79
CA GLN A 395 -2.63 20.16 -32.16
C GLN A 395 -2.35 21.48 -32.89
N ARG A 396 -1.63 22.40 -32.24
CA ARG A 396 -1.04 23.53 -32.95
C ARG A 396 -0.06 22.95 -33.96
N ARG A 397 -0.39 23.11 -35.24
CA ARG A 397 0.45 22.72 -36.38
C ARG A 397 1.73 23.53 -36.41
#